data_AF-A0A0F2PQF7-F1
#
_entry.id   AF-A0A0F2PQF7-F1
#
_cell.length_a   1.000
_cell.length_b   1.000
_cell.length_c   1.000
_cell.angle_alpha   90.00
_cell.angle_beta   90.00
_cell.angle_gamma   90.00
#
_symmetry.space_group_name_H-M   'P 1'
#
loop_
_entity.id
_entity.type
_entity.pdbx_description
1 polymer ?
#
loop_
_entity_poly.entity_id
_entity_poly.type
_entity_poly.pdbx_seq_one_letter_code
_entity_poly.pdbx_strand_id
1 'polypeptide(L)' 'MPDILSDLDLGEDKMSDPVRETQAGLRKHLPKRFYKQATVAPGGEGGFGVALDGK' A
#
# COMPACT_ATOMS: atom_id res chain seq x y z
N MET A 1 8.07 27.50 36.57
CA MET A 1 7.05 27.28 35.52
C MET A 1 7.63 26.28 34.53
N PRO A 2 7.53 24.97 34.84
CA PRO A 2 7.98 23.89 33.97
C PRO A 2 7.15 23.77 32.68
N ASP A 3 5.97 24.37 32.67
CA ASP A 3 4.94 24.20 31.64
C ASP A 3 5.31 24.84 30.28
N ILE A 4 6.12 25.90 30.29
CA ILE A 4 6.61 26.57 29.07
C ILE A 4 7.77 25.78 28.45
N LEU A 5 8.56 25.08 29.27
CA LEU A 5 9.69 24.27 28.82
C LEU A 5 9.20 22.91 28.28
N SER A 6 8.12 22.35 28.83
CA SER A 6 7.49 21.13 28.30
C SER A 6 6.88 21.31 26.90
N ASP A 7 6.49 22.53 26.53
CA ASP A 7 5.93 22.85 25.20
C ASP A 7 7.01 23.00 24.11
N LEU A 8 8.27 23.31 24.51
CA LEU A 8 9.44 23.24 23.63
C LEU A 8 10.00 21.81 23.51
N ASP A 9 9.92 21.00 24.58
CA ASP A 9 10.35 19.59 24.59
C ASP A 9 9.42 18.66 23.78
N LEU A 10 8.24 19.15 23.37
CA LEU A 10 7.34 18.50 22.41
C LEU A 10 7.76 18.74 20.94
N GLY A 11 8.87 19.44 20.70
CA GLY A 11 9.24 20.02 19.41
C GLY A 11 9.91 19.11 18.37
N GLU A 12 10.14 17.82 18.65
CA GLU A 12 10.76 16.91 17.67
C GLU A 12 9.97 15.63 17.43
N ASP A 13 8.68 15.59 17.79
CA ASP A 13 7.86 14.44 17.43
C ASP A 13 7.43 14.54 15.95
N LYS A 14 8.35 14.07 15.09
CA LYS A 14 8.16 13.61 13.71
C LYS A 14 7.89 14.72 12.68
N MET A 15 8.92 15.49 12.32
CA MET A 15 9.05 15.87 10.91
C MET A 15 9.24 14.59 10.11
N SER A 16 8.12 14.05 9.61
CA SER A 16 8.12 12.92 8.67
C SER A 16 9.04 13.28 7.51
N ASP A 17 10.02 12.41 7.23
CA ASP A 17 10.97 12.65 6.16
C ASP A 17 10.20 12.88 4.84
N PRO A 18 10.28 14.09 4.24
CA PRO A 18 9.48 14.43 3.05
C PRO A 18 9.83 13.52 1.86
N VAL A 19 11.04 12.97 1.82
CA VAL A 19 11.44 11.96 0.84
C VAL A 19 10.71 10.65 1.09
N ARG A 20 10.55 10.25 2.36
CA ARG A 20 9.83 9.03 2.74
C ARG A 20 8.33 9.13 2.47
N GLU A 21 7.72 10.30 2.67
CA GLU A 21 6.31 10.53 2.34
C GLU A 21 6.04 10.50 0.84
N THR A 22 6.88 11.17 0.06
CA THR A 22 6.78 11.14 -1.42
C THR A 22 7.02 9.73 -1.96
N GLN A 23 7.98 8.99 -1.41
CA GLN A 23 8.17 7.57 -1.73
C GLN A 23 6.97 6.70 -1.37
N ALA A 24 6.30 6.96 -0.23
CA ALA A 24 5.11 6.23 0.18
C ALA A 24 3.91 6.53 -0.73
N GLY A 25 3.72 7.79 -1.14
CA GLY A 25 2.67 8.18 -2.10
C GLY A 25 2.90 7.64 -3.52
N LEU A 26 4.17 7.49 -3.93
CA LEU A 26 4.55 6.89 -5.22
C LEU A 26 4.41 5.37 -5.24
N ARG A 27 4.43 4.71 -4.07
CA ARG A 27 4.16 3.27 -3.96
C ARG A 27 2.67 3.04 -4.22
N LYS A 28 2.34 2.75 -5.49
CA LYS A 28 1.01 2.29 -5.89
C LYS A 28 0.61 1.15 -4.95
N HIS A 29 -0.44 1.34 -4.15
CA HIS A 29 -0.89 0.32 -3.22
C HIS A 29 -1.18 -0.95 -3.99
N LEU A 30 -0.33 -1.96 -3.79
CA LEU A 30 -0.57 -3.30 -4.31
C LEU A 30 -1.82 -3.82 -3.59
N PRO A 31 -2.93 -4.07 -4.31
CA PRO A 31 -4.14 -4.55 -3.67
C PRO A 31 -3.83 -5.88 -2.99
N LYS A 32 -4.41 -6.08 -1.80
CA LYS A 32 -4.42 -7.41 -1.18
C LYS A 32 -5.11 -8.39 -2.13
N ARG A 33 -4.78 -9.68 -1.99
CA ARG A 33 -5.44 -10.74 -2.76
C ARG A 33 -6.96 -10.58 -2.65
N PHE A 34 -7.61 -10.40 -3.80
CA PHE A 34 -9.05 -10.11 -3.90
C PHE A 34 -9.88 -11.30 -4.38
N TYR A 35 -9.24 -12.42 -4.73
CA TYR A 35 -9.90 -13.63 -5.22
C TYR A 35 -9.66 -14.83 -4.30
N LYS A 36 -10.63 -15.75 -4.24
CA LYS A 36 -10.52 -16.97 -3.44
C LYS A 36 -9.92 -18.11 -4.24
N GLN A 37 -10.42 -18.36 -5.44
CA GLN A 37 -10.04 -19.47 -6.31
C GLN A 37 -9.40 -18.95 -7.59
N ALA A 38 -8.34 -19.64 -8.03
CA ALA A 38 -7.71 -19.42 -9.32
C ALA A 38 -7.77 -20.72 -10.12
N THR A 39 -8.23 -20.67 -11.36
CA THR A 39 -8.35 -21.83 -12.26
C THR A 39 -7.79 -21.51 -13.63
N VAL A 40 -7.42 -22.56 -14.37
CA VAL A 40 -7.02 -22.43 -15.78
C VAL A 40 -8.26 -22.62 -16.65
N ALA A 41 -8.47 -21.69 -17.58
CA ALA A 41 -9.55 -21.73 -18.54
C ALA A 41 -8.99 -21.75 -19.98
N PRO A 42 -9.71 -22.28 -20.97
CA PRO A 42 -9.33 -22.13 -22.37
C PRO A 42 -9.38 -20.64 -22.74
N GLY A 43 -8.27 -20.12 -23.24
CA GLY A 43 -8.17 -18.78 -23.82
C GLY A 43 -8.56 -18.78 -25.29
N GLY A 44 -8.74 -17.59 -25.87
CA GLY A 44 -8.90 -17.45 -27.32
C GLY A 44 -7.72 -18.04 -28.09
N GLU A 45 -7.98 -18.45 -29.33
CA GLU A 45 -6.96 -18.98 -30.27
C GLU A 45 -6.19 -20.21 -29.76
N GLY A 46 -6.83 -21.05 -28.93
CA GLY A 46 -6.22 -22.28 -28.43
C GLY A 46 -5.21 -22.08 -27.31
N GLY A 47 -5.18 -20.90 -26.70
CA GLY A 47 -4.36 -20.60 -25.54
C GLY A 47 -4.98 -21.04 -24.21
N PHE A 48 -4.28 -20.72 -23.12
CA PHE A 48 -4.79 -20.84 -21.76
C PHE A 48 -4.92 -19.45 -21.13
N GLY A 49 -6.03 -19.21 -20.44
CA GLY A 49 -6.27 -18.04 -19.59
C GLY A 49 -6.32 -18.45 -18.12
N VAL A 50 -6.09 -17.50 -17.23
CA VAL A 50 -6.30 -17.68 -15.78
C VAL A 50 -7.62 -17.02 -15.41
N ALA A 51 -8.53 -17.81 -14.85
CA ALA A 51 -9.78 -17.30 -14.31
C ALA A 51 -9.68 -17.11 -12.79
N LEU A 52 -10.07 -15.95 -12.30
CA LEU A 52 -10.09 -15.60 -10.88
C LEU A 52 -11.53 -15.53 -10.40
N ASP A 53 -11.92 -16.46 -9.53
CA ASP A 53 -13.31 -16.66 -9.10
C ASP A 53 -14.31 -16.77 -10.29
N GLY A 54 -13.87 -17.39 -11.38
CA GLY A 54 -14.67 -17.60 -12.60
C GLY A 54 -14.70 -16.44 -13.59
N LYS A 55 -13.92 -15.37 -13.35
CA LYS A 55 -13.73 -14.24 -14.27
C LYS A 55 -12.44 -14.34 -15.05
#